data_AF-A0A6A4W586-F1
#
_entry.id   AF-A0A6A4W586-F1
#
_cell.length_a   1.000
_cell.length_b   1.000
_cell.length_c   1.000
_cell.angle_alpha   90.00
_cell.angle_beta   90.00
_cell.angle_gamma   90.00
#
_symmetry.space_group_name_H-M   'P 1'
#
loop_
_entity.id
_entity.type
_entity.pdbx_description
1 polymer ?
#
loop_
_entity_poly.entity_id
_entity_poly.type
_entity_poly.pdbx_seq_one_letter_code
_entity_poly.pdbx_strand_id
1 'polypeptide(L)'
;MGGDNNCLTDEKAARIVDAIGLSSRKAETVDILKRIFNLFISTDASMIEINPLAEDTFGSKPGDPGKLFCLDAKMRFDDNAEFRQPEIFAERDWSQEDPREVEAAQYNLNYIALEGNIGCLVNGAGLAMATMDIIKLNGGDPANFLDVGGGATAEQVKEAFKIITDDPQGTNVEDAKALIAASGLRIIAVDNLDEAARMAVKLSSIVTLAKSAKLDVKFEIPY
;
A
#
# COMPACT_ATOMS: atom_id res chain seq x y z
N MET A 1 -21.74 31.94 -0.08
CA MET A 1 -21.12 32.62 -1.24
C MET A 1 -19.69 32.11 -1.37
N GLY A 2 -19.51 31.05 -2.16
CA GLY A 2 -18.21 30.51 -2.56
C GLY A 2 -18.44 29.92 -3.95
N GLY A 3 -17.90 30.59 -4.96
CA GLY A 3 -18.33 30.41 -6.36
C GLY A 3 -17.99 29.04 -6.93
N ASP A 4 -18.77 28.66 -7.95
CA ASP A 4 -18.67 27.52 -8.86
C ASP A 4 -17.34 27.45 -9.66
N ASN A 5 -16.20 27.56 -8.99
CA ASN A 5 -14.87 27.48 -9.61
C ASN A 5 -14.29 26.06 -9.61
N ASN A 6 -14.99 25.09 -9.02
CA ASN A 6 -14.50 23.72 -8.84
C ASN A 6 -15.23 22.69 -9.71
N CYS A 7 -15.92 23.10 -10.78
CA CYS A 7 -16.63 22.18 -11.68
C CYS A 7 -15.93 22.07 -13.05
N LEU A 8 -15.94 20.86 -13.62
CA LEU A 8 -15.51 20.65 -15.00
C LEU A 8 -16.54 21.29 -15.96
N THR A 9 -16.12 22.35 -16.66
CA THR A 9 -16.99 23.07 -17.61
C THR A 9 -17.25 22.23 -18.87
N ASP A 10 -18.40 22.47 -19.53
CA ASP A 10 -18.78 21.77 -20.76
C ASP A 10 -17.73 21.92 -21.86
N GLU A 11 -17.14 23.11 -21.99
CA GLU A 11 -16.08 23.38 -22.97
C GLU A 11 -14.83 22.55 -22.70
N LYS A 12 -14.40 22.43 -21.44
CA LYS A 12 -13.24 21.62 -21.07
C LYS A 12 -13.53 20.13 -21.26
N ALA A 13 -14.70 19.67 -20.83
CA ALA A 13 -15.15 18.30 -21.02
C ALA A 13 -15.20 17.92 -22.51
N ALA A 14 -15.79 18.78 -23.36
CA ALA A 14 -15.89 18.53 -24.79
C ALA A 14 -14.50 18.42 -25.46
N ARG A 15 -13.54 19.26 -25.05
CA ARG A 15 -12.15 19.18 -25.54
C ARG A 15 -11.47 17.87 -25.15
N ILE A 16 -11.71 17.38 -23.93
CA ILE A 16 -11.18 16.07 -23.49
C ILE A 16 -11.78 14.95 -24.34
N VAL A 17 -13.10 14.96 -24.53
CA VAL A 17 -13.82 13.95 -25.32
C VAL A 17 -13.33 13.89 -26.78
N ASP A 18 -13.03 15.05 -27.36
CA ASP A 18 -12.42 15.11 -28.70
C ASP A 18 -11.01 14.51 -28.72
N ALA A 19 -10.19 14.82 -27.71
CA ALA A 19 -8.82 14.33 -27.64
C ALA A 19 -8.73 12.80 -27.46
N ILE A 20 -9.69 12.20 -26.76
CA ILE A 20 -9.75 10.74 -26.55
C ILE A 20 -10.46 9.99 -27.69
N GLY A 21 -10.89 10.69 -28.75
CA GLY A 21 -11.46 10.08 -29.95
C GLY A 21 -12.92 9.63 -29.82
N LEU A 22 -13.66 10.11 -28.81
CA LEU A 22 -15.07 9.78 -28.57
C LEU A 22 -16.05 10.85 -29.10
N SER A 23 -15.63 11.61 -30.12
CA SER A 23 -16.43 12.70 -30.72
C SER A 23 -17.76 12.23 -31.31
N SER A 24 -17.88 10.97 -31.75
CA SER A 24 -19.14 10.39 -32.26
C SER A 24 -20.25 10.35 -31.21
N ARG A 25 -19.87 10.29 -29.92
CA ARG A 25 -20.78 10.22 -28.76
C ARG A 25 -20.68 11.45 -27.86
N LYS A 26 -20.20 12.57 -28.40
CA LYS A 26 -19.72 13.72 -27.61
C LYS A 26 -20.62 14.13 -26.45
N ALA A 27 -21.91 14.38 -26.71
CA ALA A 27 -22.82 14.90 -25.69
C ALA A 27 -22.96 13.96 -24.49
N GLU A 28 -23.06 12.66 -24.73
CA GLU A 28 -23.20 11.64 -23.69
C GLU A 28 -21.88 11.43 -22.94
N THR A 29 -20.76 11.35 -23.65
CA THR A 29 -19.43 11.22 -23.02
C THR A 29 -19.10 12.44 -22.15
N VAL A 30 -19.51 13.65 -22.57
CA VAL A 30 -19.37 14.87 -21.75
C VAL A 30 -20.19 14.77 -20.47
N ASP A 31 -21.44 14.31 -20.53
CA ASP A 31 -22.28 14.13 -19.33
C ASP A 31 -21.66 13.12 -18.36
N ILE A 32 -21.21 11.97 -18.87
CA ILE A 32 -20.53 10.94 -18.08
C ILE A 32 -19.27 11.49 -17.42
N LEU A 33 -18.42 12.19 -18.17
CA LEU A 33 -17.18 12.77 -17.66
C LEU A 33 -17.44 13.77 -16.52
N LYS A 34 -18.48 14.62 -16.66
CA LYS A 34 -18.87 15.56 -15.62
C LYS A 34 -19.40 14.85 -14.37
N ARG A 35 -20.18 13.78 -14.54
CA ARG A 35 -20.66 12.96 -13.41
C ARG A 35 -19.51 12.29 -12.67
N ILE A 36 -18.55 11.71 -13.40
CA ILE A 36 -17.33 11.12 -12.82
C ILE A 36 -16.54 12.18 -12.06
N PHE A 37 -16.38 13.37 -12.64
CA PHE A 37 -15.66 14.46 -11.98
C PHE A 37 -16.38 14.93 -10.69
N ASN A 38 -17.70 15.07 -10.73
CA ASN A 38 -18.47 15.42 -9.54
C ASN A 38 -18.37 14.31 -8.49
N LEU A 39 -18.45 13.05 -8.90
CA LEU A 39 -18.25 11.90 -8.02
C LEU A 39 -16.88 11.99 -7.34
N PHE A 40 -15.81 12.14 -8.13
CA PHE A 40 -14.43 12.27 -7.66
C PHE A 40 -14.27 13.32 -6.55
N ILE A 41 -14.81 14.52 -6.76
CA ILE A 41 -14.73 15.61 -5.78
C ILE A 41 -15.60 15.32 -4.56
N SER A 42 -16.82 14.83 -4.76
CA SER A 42 -17.79 14.63 -3.66
C SER A 42 -17.42 13.48 -2.72
N THR A 43 -16.69 12.49 -3.22
CA THR A 43 -16.30 11.29 -2.46
C THR A 43 -14.85 11.33 -1.96
N ASP A 44 -14.14 12.45 -2.17
CA ASP A 44 -12.69 12.53 -1.93
C ASP A 44 -11.93 11.36 -2.59
N ALA A 45 -12.30 11.03 -3.83
CA ALA A 45 -11.60 9.98 -4.57
C ALA A 45 -10.20 10.47 -4.92
N SER A 46 -9.20 9.60 -4.79
CA SER A 46 -7.86 9.81 -5.34
C SER A 46 -7.77 9.30 -6.79
N MET A 47 -8.65 8.36 -7.18
CA MET A 47 -8.74 7.83 -8.54
C MET A 47 -10.14 7.28 -8.82
N ILE A 48 -10.65 7.52 -10.03
CA ILE A 48 -11.79 6.79 -10.60
C ILE A 48 -11.39 6.34 -12.00
N GLU A 49 -11.39 5.03 -12.22
CA GLU A 49 -11.10 4.40 -13.50
C GLU A 49 -12.35 3.66 -13.98
N ILE A 50 -12.78 3.92 -15.21
CA ILE A 50 -13.83 3.16 -15.89
C ILE A 50 -13.17 2.39 -17.03
N ASN A 51 -13.16 1.06 -16.94
CA ASN A 51 -12.44 0.24 -17.90
C ASN A 51 -13.07 -1.15 -18.09
N PRO A 52 -14.01 -1.34 -19.05
CA PRO A 52 -14.29 -0.45 -20.18
C PRO A 52 -15.50 0.47 -19.99
N LEU A 53 -15.47 1.61 -20.70
CA LEU A 53 -16.65 2.38 -21.08
C LEU A 53 -17.17 1.81 -22.42
N ALA A 54 -18.30 1.12 -22.39
CA ALA A 54 -18.83 0.38 -23.54
C ALA A 54 -19.98 1.12 -24.24
N GLU A 55 -20.11 0.89 -25.54
CA GLU A 55 -21.24 1.34 -26.35
C GLU A 55 -22.22 0.18 -26.58
N ASP A 56 -23.49 0.40 -26.27
CA ASP A 56 -24.57 -0.51 -26.66
C ASP A 56 -24.84 -0.37 -28.15
N THR A 57 -24.72 -1.47 -28.89
CA THR A 57 -24.90 -1.52 -30.34
C THR A 57 -26.30 -1.94 -30.77
N PHE A 58 -27.14 -2.40 -29.83
CA PHE A 58 -28.49 -2.90 -30.14
C PHE A 58 -29.49 -1.76 -30.28
N GLY A 59 -29.31 -0.69 -29.50
CA GLY A 59 -30.22 0.45 -29.48
C GLY A 59 -31.63 0.07 -28.99
N SER A 60 -32.45 1.06 -28.66
CA SER A 60 -33.83 0.80 -28.26
C SER A 60 -34.72 0.45 -29.46
N LYS A 61 -34.30 0.87 -30.67
CA LYS A 61 -35.00 0.76 -31.96
C LYS A 61 -34.01 0.79 -33.13
N PRO A 62 -34.39 0.31 -34.33
CA PRO A 62 -33.55 0.44 -35.52
C PRO A 62 -33.16 1.91 -35.80
N GLY A 63 -31.86 2.18 -35.92
CA GLY A 63 -31.32 3.53 -36.13
C GLY A 63 -31.06 4.33 -34.85
N ASP A 64 -31.34 3.77 -33.67
CA ASP A 64 -30.88 4.32 -32.38
C ASP A 64 -29.39 3.99 -32.21
N PRO A 65 -28.52 4.98 -31.97
CA PRO A 65 -27.11 4.71 -31.74
C PRO A 65 -26.85 3.96 -30.42
N GLY A 66 -27.84 3.72 -29.56
CA GLY A 66 -27.68 3.04 -28.27
C GLY A 66 -27.19 3.96 -27.18
N LYS A 67 -26.64 3.45 -26.08
CA LYS A 67 -26.12 4.26 -24.94
C LYS A 67 -24.73 3.81 -24.52
N LEU A 68 -24.03 4.68 -23.81
CA LEU A 68 -22.77 4.35 -23.15
C LEU A 68 -23.03 3.77 -21.76
N PHE A 69 -22.24 2.74 -21.39
CA PHE A 69 -22.31 2.06 -20.10
C PHE A 69 -20.92 1.89 -19.50
N CYS A 70 -20.78 2.20 -18.22
CA CYS A 70 -19.61 1.83 -17.42
C CYS A 70 -19.77 0.36 -17.03
N LEU A 71 -19.02 -0.56 -17.67
CA LEU A 71 -19.14 -1.99 -17.38
C LEU A 71 -18.30 -2.41 -16.17
N ASP A 72 -17.21 -1.71 -15.92
CA ASP A 72 -16.35 -1.89 -14.75
C ASP A 72 -15.89 -0.52 -14.23
N ALA A 73 -15.71 -0.44 -12.92
CA ALA A 73 -15.27 0.77 -12.24
C ALA A 73 -14.34 0.43 -11.08
N LYS A 74 -13.13 0.99 -11.11
CA LYS A 74 -12.18 0.92 -9.99
C LYS A 74 -12.03 2.29 -9.37
N MET A 75 -12.29 2.38 -8.08
CA MET A 75 -12.20 3.62 -7.31
C MET A 75 -11.18 3.48 -6.19
N ARG A 76 -10.44 4.55 -5.94
CA ARG A 76 -9.58 4.73 -4.76
C ARG A 76 -9.99 6.02 -4.08
N PHE A 77 -9.97 6.01 -2.75
CA PHE A 77 -10.33 7.15 -1.91
C PHE A 77 -9.08 7.68 -1.20
N ASP A 78 -9.13 8.93 -0.74
CA ASP A 78 -8.11 9.49 0.14
C ASP A 78 -8.39 9.02 1.58
N ASP A 79 -7.51 8.19 2.13
CA ASP A 79 -7.63 7.68 3.51
C ASP A 79 -7.70 8.81 4.54
N ASN A 80 -7.07 9.97 4.27
CA ASN A 80 -7.13 11.12 5.17
C ASN A 80 -8.51 11.80 5.19
N ALA A 81 -9.42 11.44 4.27
CA ALA A 81 -10.77 11.96 4.21
C ALA A 81 -11.78 11.12 5.01
N GLU A 82 -11.34 10.02 5.65
CA GLU A 82 -12.22 9.12 6.43
C GLU A 82 -13.15 9.88 7.39
N PHE A 83 -12.61 10.89 8.09
CA PHE A 83 -13.37 11.70 9.06
C PHE A 83 -14.60 12.41 8.48
N ARG A 84 -14.65 12.62 7.16
CA ARG A 84 -15.76 13.29 6.45
C ARG A 84 -16.45 12.38 5.43
N GLN A 85 -16.00 11.14 5.24
CA GLN A 85 -16.57 10.16 4.32
C GLN A 85 -17.00 8.86 5.05
N PRO A 86 -17.73 8.92 6.20
CA PRO A 86 -17.98 7.74 7.03
C PRO A 86 -18.76 6.64 6.30
N GLU A 87 -19.65 6.99 5.37
CA GLU A 87 -20.44 6.03 4.60
C GLU A 87 -19.56 5.19 3.65
N ILE A 88 -18.52 5.80 3.05
CA ILE A 88 -17.61 5.10 2.14
C ILE A 88 -16.71 4.14 2.93
N PHE A 89 -16.14 4.60 4.04
CA PHE A 89 -15.23 3.79 4.84
C PHE A 89 -15.95 2.69 5.62
N ALA A 90 -17.26 2.80 5.83
CA ALA A 90 -18.09 1.72 6.36
C ALA A 90 -18.20 0.50 5.41
N GLU A 91 -18.01 0.71 4.09
CA GLU A 91 -18.02 -0.35 3.08
C GLU A 91 -16.64 -1.02 2.88
N ARG A 92 -15.65 -0.67 3.71
CA ARG A 92 -14.29 -1.24 3.62
C ARG A 92 -14.30 -2.73 3.96
N ASP A 93 -13.93 -3.55 2.98
CA ASP A 93 -13.80 -5.00 3.15
C ASP A 93 -12.36 -5.39 3.51
N TRP A 94 -12.10 -5.54 4.81
CA TRP A 94 -10.82 -5.96 5.37
C TRP A 94 -10.35 -7.34 4.90
N SER A 95 -11.24 -8.20 4.38
CA SER A 95 -10.86 -9.53 3.89
C SER A 95 -10.05 -9.48 2.59
N GLN A 96 -10.06 -8.35 1.90
CA GLN A 96 -9.33 -8.12 0.66
C GLN A 96 -7.93 -7.51 0.88
N GLU A 97 -7.59 -7.16 2.12
CA GLU A 97 -6.29 -6.57 2.48
C GLU A 97 -5.37 -7.62 3.10
N ASP A 98 -4.05 -7.37 3.10
CA ASP A 98 -3.11 -8.26 3.78
C ASP A 98 -3.40 -8.20 5.30
N PRO A 99 -3.65 -9.35 5.96
CA PRO A 99 -3.99 -9.38 7.39
C PRO A 99 -2.97 -8.65 8.28
N ARG A 100 -1.70 -8.58 7.88
CA ARG A 100 -0.64 -7.88 8.60
C ARG A 100 -0.75 -6.36 8.47
N GLU A 101 -1.17 -5.87 7.31
CA GLU A 101 -1.45 -4.44 7.10
C GLU A 101 -2.67 -4.02 7.93
N VAL A 102 -3.69 -4.87 7.99
CA VAL A 102 -4.88 -4.67 8.84
C VAL A 102 -4.51 -4.66 10.32
N GLU A 103 -3.67 -5.58 10.78
CA GLU A 103 -3.18 -5.61 12.17
C GLU A 103 -2.33 -4.38 12.48
N ALA A 104 -1.41 -4.00 11.60
CA ALA A 104 -0.58 -2.80 11.74
C ALA A 104 -1.42 -1.52 11.88
N ALA A 105 -2.48 -1.39 11.08
CA ALA A 105 -3.37 -0.23 11.12
C ALA A 105 -4.04 -0.04 12.50
N GLN A 106 -4.35 -1.11 13.23
CA GLN A 106 -4.93 -1.03 14.58
C GLN A 106 -3.99 -0.36 15.60
N TYR A 107 -2.69 -0.41 15.34
CA TYR A 107 -1.66 0.22 16.18
C TYR A 107 -1.12 1.52 15.57
N ASN A 108 -1.79 2.04 14.54
CA ASN A 108 -1.38 3.24 13.80
C ASN A 108 0.06 3.11 13.27
N LEU A 109 0.39 1.92 12.76
CA LEU A 109 1.64 1.60 12.08
C LEU A 109 1.40 1.58 10.58
N ASN A 110 2.30 2.19 9.80
CA ASN A 110 2.25 2.09 8.35
C ASN A 110 3.10 0.88 7.94
N TYR A 111 2.46 -0.23 7.58
CA TYR A 111 3.12 -1.46 7.17
C TYR A 111 2.74 -1.81 5.72
N ILE A 112 3.69 -2.30 4.94
CA ILE A 112 3.45 -2.90 3.63
C ILE A 112 4.32 -4.15 3.51
N ALA A 113 3.72 -5.28 3.18
CA ALA A 113 4.46 -6.51 2.96
C ALA A 113 5.22 -6.49 1.62
N LEU A 114 6.45 -7.00 1.61
CA LEU A 114 7.27 -7.16 0.41
C LEU A 114 7.78 -8.59 0.29
N GLU A 115 8.21 -8.97 -0.91
CA GLU A 115 8.87 -10.27 -1.14
C GLU A 115 10.37 -10.16 -0.80
N GLY A 116 10.72 -10.34 0.48
CA GLY A 116 12.10 -10.31 0.96
C GLY A 116 12.32 -11.12 2.22
N ASN A 117 13.50 -10.98 2.83
CA ASN A 117 13.90 -11.77 4.01
C ASN A 117 14.62 -10.94 5.09
N ILE A 118 14.73 -9.63 4.92
CA ILE A 118 15.28 -8.71 5.92
C ILE A 118 14.16 -7.78 6.40
N GLY A 119 13.69 -7.99 7.62
CA GLY A 119 12.66 -7.15 8.23
C GLY A 119 13.16 -5.73 8.53
N CYS A 120 12.34 -4.72 8.24
CA CYS A 120 12.64 -3.33 8.50
C CYS A 120 11.68 -2.77 9.56
N LEU A 121 12.20 -2.11 10.59
CA LEU A 121 11.42 -1.33 11.56
C LEU A 121 12.11 0.03 11.70
N VAL A 122 11.46 1.08 11.20
CA VAL A 122 12.07 2.40 11.08
C VAL A 122 11.08 3.48 11.52
N ASN A 123 11.58 4.59 12.04
CA ASN A 123 10.77 5.78 12.34
C ASN A 123 10.88 6.81 11.20
N GLY A 124 9.75 7.08 10.55
CA GLY A 124 9.58 7.99 9.43
C GLY A 124 9.67 7.28 8.06
N ALA A 125 8.65 7.45 7.24
CA ALA A 125 8.53 6.86 5.91
C ALA A 125 9.75 7.11 5.00
N GLY A 126 10.34 8.31 5.02
CA GLY A 126 11.52 8.63 4.23
C GLY A 126 12.75 7.82 4.63
N LEU A 127 12.96 7.62 5.94
CA LEU A 127 14.06 6.80 6.43
C LEU A 127 13.78 5.31 6.20
N ALA A 128 12.53 4.87 6.29
CA ALA A 128 12.12 3.51 5.99
C ALA A 128 12.44 3.14 4.53
N MET A 129 12.07 4.02 3.57
CA MET A 129 12.44 3.86 2.16
C MET A 129 13.96 3.84 1.95
N ALA A 130 14.68 4.79 2.53
CA ALA A 130 16.14 4.83 2.42
C ALA A 130 16.82 3.57 3.00
N THR A 131 16.25 3.01 4.07
CA THR A 131 16.73 1.76 4.70
C THR A 131 16.52 0.57 3.78
N MET A 132 15.37 0.46 3.13
CA MET A 132 15.10 -0.58 2.14
C MET A 132 16.03 -0.44 0.92
N ASP A 133 16.24 0.78 0.44
CA ASP A 133 17.13 1.06 -0.69
C ASP A 133 18.58 0.63 -0.38
N ILE A 134 19.10 0.98 0.81
CA ILE A 134 20.48 0.62 1.18
C ILE A 134 20.65 -0.88 1.43
N ILE A 135 19.62 -1.56 1.93
CA ILE A 135 19.60 -3.04 2.00
C ILE A 135 19.70 -3.62 0.60
N LYS A 136 18.90 -3.12 -0.34
CA LYS A 136 18.88 -3.58 -1.73
C LYS A 136 20.20 -3.29 -2.45
N LEU A 137 20.79 -2.11 -2.23
CA LEU A 137 22.11 -1.73 -2.76
C LEU A 137 23.23 -2.64 -2.24
N ASN A 138 23.11 -3.13 -1.01
CA ASN A 138 24.05 -4.08 -0.42
C ASN A 138 23.75 -5.54 -0.81
N GLY A 139 22.75 -5.79 -1.66
CA GLY A 139 22.43 -7.10 -2.22
C GLY A 139 21.46 -7.95 -1.41
N GLY A 140 20.76 -7.38 -0.43
CA GLY A 140 19.69 -8.06 0.30
C GLY A 140 18.29 -7.66 -0.19
N ASP A 141 17.28 -8.35 0.33
CA ASP A 141 15.88 -8.12 -0.04
C ASP A 141 15.07 -7.69 1.19
N PRO A 142 14.58 -6.44 1.26
CA PRO A 142 13.73 -6.00 2.36
C PRO A 142 12.39 -6.75 2.33
N ALA A 143 11.99 -7.31 3.47
CA ALA A 143 10.77 -8.11 3.62
C ALA A 143 9.51 -7.25 3.83
N ASN A 144 9.69 -6.00 4.24
CA ASN A 144 8.58 -5.11 4.50
C ASN A 144 9.02 -3.64 4.48
N PHE A 145 8.05 -2.76 4.27
CA PHE A 145 8.09 -1.38 4.72
C PHE A 145 7.38 -1.31 6.08
N LEU A 146 7.97 -0.64 7.07
CA LEU A 146 7.30 -0.34 8.34
C LEU A 146 7.79 0.99 8.90
N ASP A 147 6.86 1.93 9.04
CA ASP A 147 7.04 3.21 9.70
C ASP A 147 6.26 3.28 11.03
N VAL A 148 6.97 3.36 12.15
CA VAL A 148 6.40 3.50 13.50
C VAL A 148 6.05 4.95 13.88
N GLY A 149 6.45 5.93 13.08
CA GLY A 149 6.26 7.36 13.33
C GLY A 149 7.22 7.97 14.36
N GLY A 150 7.21 9.30 14.46
CA GLY A 150 8.15 10.06 15.31
C GLY A 150 7.90 9.98 16.82
N GLY A 151 6.73 9.47 17.24
CA GLY A 151 6.31 9.36 18.65
C GLY A 151 6.09 7.92 19.10
N ALA A 152 6.78 6.95 18.48
CA ALA A 152 6.55 5.52 18.68
C ALA A 152 6.59 5.12 20.16
N THR A 153 5.51 4.51 20.62
CA THR A 153 5.40 3.99 22.00
C THR A 153 6.03 2.60 22.10
N ALA A 154 6.38 2.17 23.31
CA ALA A 154 6.89 0.81 23.55
C ALA A 154 5.91 -0.28 23.07
N GLU A 155 4.60 -0.02 23.17
CA GLU A 155 3.58 -0.94 22.68
C GLU A 155 3.58 -1.02 21.15
N GLN A 156 3.65 0.12 20.45
CA GLN A 156 3.75 0.13 18.98
C GLN A 156 5.00 -0.59 18.48
N VAL A 157 6.14 -0.42 19.15
CA VAL A 157 7.39 -1.15 18.81
C VAL A 157 7.21 -2.65 19.04
N LYS A 158 6.57 -3.06 20.14
CA LYS A 158 6.29 -4.47 20.44
C LYS A 158 5.39 -5.12 19.39
N GLU A 159 4.32 -4.44 18.98
CA GLU A 159 3.43 -4.96 17.94
C GLU A 159 4.09 -4.95 16.55
N ALA A 160 4.87 -3.93 16.23
CA ALA A 160 5.69 -3.91 15.01
C ALA A 160 6.65 -5.11 14.94
N PHE A 161 7.30 -5.47 16.05
CA PHE A 161 8.15 -6.67 16.11
C PHE A 161 7.38 -7.95 15.85
N LYS A 162 6.18 -8.12 16.46
CA LYS A 162 5.35 -9.29 16.22
C LYS A 162 4.97 -9.43 14.75
N ILE A 163 4.50 -8.35 14.12
CA ILE A 163 4.10 -8.33 12.71
C ILE A 163 5.26 -8.73 11.80
N ILE A 164 6.48 -8.23 12.07
CA ILE A 164 7.69 -8.60 11.30
C ILE A 164 8.04 -10.08 11.52
N THR A 165 7.95 -10.58 12.75
CA THR A 165 8.30 -11.98 13.06
C THR A 165 7.26 -12.99 12.60
N ASP A 166 6.01 -12.55 12.39
CA ASP A 166 4.89 -13.38 11.94
C ASP A 166 4.88 -13.57 10.40
N ASP A 167 5.88 -13.04 9.67
CA ASP A 167 6.03 -13.21 8.22
C ASP A 167 6.12 -14.71 7.80
N PRO A 168 5.15 -15.24 7.03
CA PRO A 168 4.95 -16.67 6.79
C PRO A 168 6.06 -17.41 6.01
N GLN A 169 7.18 -16.76 5.65
CA GLN A 169 8.38 -17.49 5.22
C GLN A 169 9.14 -18.18 6.37
N GLY A 170 8.68 -18.03 7.62
CA GLY A 170 9.07 -18.95 8.68
C GLY A 170 8.49 -18.64 10.05
N THR A 171 7.84 -19.67 10.61
CA THR A 171 7.66 -19.98 12.05
C THR A 171 6.62 -19.22 12.88
N ASN A 172 5.58 -19.98 13.26
CA ASN A 172 4.83 -19.95 14.52
C ASN A 172 4.89 -18.65 15.35
N VAL A 173 3.78 -17.90 15.30
CA VAL A 173 3.46 -16.75 16.15
C VAL A 173 3.64 -17.03 17.66
N GLU A 174 3.32 -18.24 18.11
CA GLU A 174 3.52 -18.68 19.51
C GLU A 174 5.01 -18.83 19.85
N ASP A 175 5.82 -19.32 18.92
CA ASP A 175 7.26 -19.46 19.09
C ASP A 175 7.96 -18.11 19.01
N ALA A 176 7.52 -17.18 18.15
CA ALA A 176 8.04 -15.80 18.09
C ALA A 176 7.75 -15.01 19.37
N LYS A 177 6.53 -15.12 19.90
CA LYS A 177 6.13 -14.52 21.19
C LYS A 177 6.89 -15.14 22.37
N ALA A 178 7.09 -16.46 22.37
CA ALA A 178 7.92 -17.14 23.36
C ALA A 178 9.41 -16.78 23.22
N LEU A 179 9.92 -16.63 21.99
CA LEU A 179 11.29 -16.21 21.71
C LEU A 179 11.54 -14.80 22.21
N ILE A 180 10.68 -13.81 21.94
CA ILE A 180 10.85 -12.44 22.41
C ILE A 180 10.74 -12.35 23.95
N ALA A 181 9.84 -13.14 24.55
CA ALA A 181 9.67 -13.20 26.00
C ALA A 181 10.83 -13.91 26.74
N ALA A 182 11.53 -14.85 26.08
CA ALA A 182 12.63 -15.62 26.64
C ALA A 182 14.04 -15.12 26.22
N SER A 183 14.11 -13.98 25.53
CA SER A 183 14.89 -13.91 24.29
C SER A 183 16.40 -13.98 24.35
N GLY A 184 17.07 -13.37 25.33
CA GLY A 184 18.53 -13.17 25.20
C GLY A 184 18.91 -12.66 23.79
N LEU A 185 18.04 -11.83 23.18
CA LEU A 185 18.16 -11.39 21.79
C LEU A 185 19.56 -10.83 21.58
N ARG A 186 20.26 -11.42 20.62
CA ARG A 186 21.60 -11.02 20.21
C ARG A 186 21.46 -9.79 19.31
N ILE A 187 21.37 -8.62 19.95
CA ILE A 187 21.27 -7.32 19.29
C ILE A 187 22.68 -6.86 18.96
N ILE A 188 22.89 -6.48 17.70
CA ILE A 188 24.11 -5.80 17.27
C ILE A 188 23.79 -4.34 17.08
N ALA A 189 24.44 -3.48 17.87
CA ALA A 189 24.35 -2.04 17.70
C ALA A 189 25.42 -1.59 16.69
N VAL A 190 25.00 -0.75 15.75
CA VAL A 190 25.86 -0.20 14.70
C VAL A 190 25.55 1.28 14.55
N ASP A 191 26.58 2.12 14.49
CA ASP A 191 26.42 3.58 14.48
C ASP A 191 26.20 4.16 13.07
N ASN A 192 26.42 3.36 12.02
CA ASN A 192 26.34 3.77 10.62
C ASN A 192 25.32 2.93 9.85
N LEU A 193 24.45 3.59 9.09
CA LEU A 193 23.38 2.93 8.32
C LEU A 193 23.90 1.99 7.22
N ASP A 194 24.99 2.34 6.53
CA ASP A 194 25.59 1.48 5.49
C ASP A 194 26.24 0.24 6.11
N GLU A 195 26.90 0.40 7.26
CA GLU A 195 27.46 -0.72 8.00
C GLU A 195 26.35 -1.65 8.53
N ALA A 196 25.28 -1.08 9.08
CA ALA A 196 24.12 -1.83 9.54
C ALA A 196 23.48 -2.63 8.39
N ALA A 197 23.32 -2.02 7.22
CA ALA A 197 22.80 -2.67 6.03
C ALA A 197 23.71 -3.83 5.57
N ARG A 198 25.02 -3.58 5.41
CA ARG A 198 25.99 -4.63 5.06
C ARG A 198 25.95 -5.80 6.04
N MET A 199 25.83 -5.50 7.33
CA MET A 199 25.79 -6.50 8.38
C MET A 199 24.50 -7.33 8.31
N ALA A 200 23.35 -6.67 8.17
CA ALA A 200 22.05 -7.35 8.02
C ALA A 200 22.03 -8.29 6.80
N VAL A 201 22.54 -7.82 5.65
CA VAL A 201 22.62 -8.65 4.43
C VAL A 201 23.54 -9.85 4.61
N LYS A 202 24.71 -9.66 5.22
CA LYS A 202 25.65 -10.75 5.50
C LYS A 202 25.04 -11.79 6.44
N LEU A 203 24.38 -11.35 7.51
CA LEU A 203 23.72 -12.25 8.46
C LEU A 203 22.58 -13.03 7.78
N SER A 204 21.74 -12.35 7.00
CA SER A 204 20.67 -12.99 6.21
C SER A 204 21.24 -14.04 5.26
N SER A 205 22.36 -13.74 4.58
CA SER A 205 23.04 -14.68 3.68
C SER A 205 23.60 -15.91 4.42
N ILE A 206 24.21 -15.71 5.60
CA ILE A 206 24.71 -16.81 6.44
C ILE A 206 23.55 -17.71 6.88
N VAL A 207 22.44 -17.13 7.36
CA VAL A 207 21.25 -17.87 7.78
C VAL A 207 20.65 -18.64 6.61
N THR A 208 20.57 -18.04 5.43
CA THR A 208 20.06 -18.68 4.21
C THR A 208 20.93 -19.88 3.82
N LEU A 209 22.26 -19.70 3.84
CA LEU A 209 23.21 -20.79 3.56
C LEU A 209 23.07 -21.92 4.59
N ALA A 210 23.00 -21.59 5.88
CA ALA A 210 22.82 -22.55 6.96
C ALA A 210 21.53 -23.37 6.80
N LYS A 211 20.39 -22.71 6.51
CA LYS A 211 19.10 -23.36 6.24
C LYS A 211 19.21 -24.33 5.06
N SER A 212 19.82 -23.91 3.94
CA SER A 212 20.02 -24.79 2.76
C SER A 212 20.93 -25.99 3.05
N ALA A 213 21.92 -25.81 3.93
CA ALA A 213 22.82 -26.88 4.39
C ALA A 213 22.21 -27.73 5.53
N LYS A 214 21.01 -27.39 6.02
CA LYS A 214 20.36 -28.00 7.20
C LYS A 214 21.25 -27.96 8.45
N LEU A 215 21.94 -26.85 8.64
CA LEU A 215 22.79 -26.59 9.80
C LEU A 215 22.16 -25.51 10.69
N ASP A 216 22.25 -25.69 11.99
CA ASP A 216 21.94 -24.65 12.96
C ASP A 216 23.17 -23.77 13.19
N VAL A 217 22.99 -22.45 13.08
CA VAL A 217 24.06 -21.47 13.31
C VAL A 217 23.75 -20.66 14.57
N LYS A 218 24.76 -20.47 15.42
CA LYS A 218 24.72 -19.57 16.57
C LYS A 218 25.78 -18.48 16.35
N PHE A 219 25.37 -17.21 16.44
CA PHE A 219 26.26 -16.06 16.27
C PHE A 219 26.85 -15.62 17.61
N GLU A 220 28.16 -15.49 17.73
CA GLU A 220 28.78 -14.81 18.87
C GLU A 220 29.07 -13.36 18.48
N ILE A 221 28.58 -12.41 19.27
CA ILE A 221 28.76 -10.98 19.02
C ILE A 221 29.98 -10.52 19.85
N PRO A 222 31.01 -9.93 19.23
CA PRO A 222 32.10 -9.31 19.99
C PRO A 222 31.57 -8.09 20.77
N TYR A 223 31.89 -8.04 22.06
CA TYR A 223 31.61 -6.88 22.93
C TYR A 223 32.57 -5.73 22.63
#